data_AF-J9FDN6-F1
#
_entry.id   AF-J9FDN6-F1
#
_cell.length_a   1.000
_cell.length_b   1.000
_cell.length_c   1.000
_cell.angle_alpha   90.00
_cell.angle_beta   90.00
_cell.angle_gamma   90.00
#
_symmetry.space_group_name_H-M   'P 1'
#
loop_
_entity.id
_entity.type
_entity.pdbx_description
1 polymer ?
#
loop_
_entity_poly.entity_id
_entity_poly.type
_entity_poly.pdbx_seq_one_letter_code
_entity_poly.pdbx_strand_id
1 'polypeptide(L)'
;MFLSSPVFIFDPFVDLNKIFIVEVVCALSASYQEVFQDLDYVGWYTIGGTTPTQADWEVHQQFCVTHESPIMVKLDPKAPPGNKLPVAIYESVCTTGLSTSSPSSAVWHSVNWSLASEQAERIGIEHVAQISTVSTNTVSSTNKQIAGQLGAINMLQSRLELIYDYLIAVRKGELPRDEAIIREVAQLVRRVPVMGSDKFLQQYKNVGFSVDKQCLEVKMTSLVAVLTKTCGTLNDLVTKMNVMSVERQTWLLASGRRARPFPAM
;
A
#
# COMPACT_ATOMS: atom_id res chain seq x y z
N MET A 1 -14.40 4.84 15.58
CA MET A 1 -14.93 3.50 15.27
C MET A 1 -13.97 2.89 14.26
N PHE A 2 -13.08 1.99 14.67
CA PHE A 2 -12.10 1.39 13.77
C PHE A 2 -12.76 0.18 13.09
N LEU A 3 -13.16 0.35 11.83
CA LEU A 3 -13.64 -0.75 10.99
C LEU A 3 -12.41 -1.54 10.52
N SER A 4 -12.17 -2.70 11.15
CA SER A 4 -11.05 -3.61 10.87
C SER A 4 -11.40 -4.72 9.87
N SER A 5 -12.60 -4.70 9.30
CA SER A 5 -13.08 -5.69 8.33
C SER A 5 -13.35 -5.03 6.98
N PRO A 6 -13.12 -5.71 5.85
CA PRO A 6 -13.46 -5.19 4.52
C PRO A 6 -14.93 -4.76 4.45
N VAL A 7 -15.17 -3.51 4.07
CA VAL A 7 -16.52 -2.95 3.99
C VAL A 7 -16.99 -2.98 2.53
N PHE A 8 -18.12 -3.62 2.26
CA PHE A 8 -18.76 -3.55 0.95
C PHE A 8 -19.59 -2.27 0.83
N ILE A 9 -19.43 -1.60 -0.31
CA ILE A 9 -20.13 -0.34 -0.62
C ILE A 9 -20.78 -0.50 -2.00
N PHE A 10 -22.06 -0.12 -2.14
CA PHE A 10 -22.87 -0.36 -3.34
C PHE A 10 -22.99 0.87 -4.26
N ASP A 11 -23.12 0.65 -5.59
CA ASP A 11 -23.33 1.68 -6.63
C ASP A 11 -24.82 1.75 -7.05
N PRO A 12 -25.55 2.83 -6.76
CA PRO A 12 -26.89 3.02 -7.28
C PRO A 12 -26.85 3.80 -8.60
N PHE A 13 -26.71 3.12 -9.74
CA PHE A 13 -26.88 3.75 -11.05
C PHE A 13 -28.34 3.64 -11.54
N VAL A 14 -29.00 4.80 -11.59
CA VAL A 14 -30.15 5.21 -12.44
C VAL A 14 -31.53 4.56 -12.19
N ASP A 15 -32.50 5.42 -11.82
CA ASP A 15 -33.96 5.25 -11.87
C ASP A 15 -34.56 3.94 -11.35
N LEU A 16 -34.17 3.57 -10.13
CA LEU A 16 -34.81 2.46 -9.41
C LEU A 16 -35.85 3.03 -8.45
N ASN A 17 -37.11 2.66 -8.67
CA ASN A 17 -38.21 2.98 -7.75
C ASN A 17 -37.82 2.63 -6.31
N LYS A 18 -38.24 3.45 -5.33
CA LYS A 18 -37.90 3.34 -3.89
C LYS A 18 -38.00 1.93 -3.29
N ILE A 19 -38.88 1.09 -3.84
CA ILE A 19 -39.14 -0.28 -3.37
C ILE A 19 -38.07 -1.26 -3.88
N PHE A 20 -37.54 -1.04 -5.08
CA PHE A 20 -36.63 -1.98 -5.75
C PHE A 20 -35.23 -2.02 -5.12
N ILE A 21 -34.75 -0.88 -4.60
CA ILE A 21 -33.42 -0.80 -3.96
C ILE A 21 -33.38 -1.63 -2.69
N VAL A 22 -34.41 -1.52 -1.83
CA VAL A 22 -34.46 -2.24 -0.56
C VAL A 22 -34.50 -3.75 -0.78
N GLU A 23 -35.32 -4.23 -1.71
CA GLU A 23 -35.46 -5.66 -2.00
C GLU A 23 -34.17 -6.26 -2.56
N VAL A 24 -33.53 -5.56 -3.52
CA VAL A 24 -32.26 -6.02 -4.10
C VAL A 24 -31.13 -6.02 -3.07
N VAL A 25 -31.01 -4.97 -2.26
CA VAL A 25 -29.95 -4.87 -1.24
C VAL A 25 -30.10 -5.99 -0.20
N CYS A 26 -31.31 -6.28 0.26
CA CYS A 26 -31.57 -7.37 1.21
C CYS A 26 -31.31 -8.76 0.60
N ALA A 27 -31.68 -8.99 -0.67
CA ALA A 27 -31.43 -10.27 -1.33
C ALA A 27 -29.93 -10.51 -1.58
N LEU A 28 -29.21 -9.44 -1.96
CA LEU A 28 -27.78 -9.50 -2.18
C LEU A 28 -27.03 -9.71 -0.86
N SER A 29 -27.38 -8.95 0.20
CA SER A 29 -26.72 -9.09 1.50
C SER A 29 -26.85 -10.51 2.05
N ALA A 30 -28.03 -11.13 1.95
CA ALA A 30 -28.24 -12.50 2.37
C ALA A 30 -27.36 -13.51 1.61
N SER A 31 -27.22 -13.35 0.29
CA SER A 31 -26.38 -14.23 -0.54
C SER A 31 -24.89 -14.05 -0.23
N TYR A 32 -24.45 -12.82 0.06
CA TYR A 32 -23.05 -12.54 0.41
C TYR A 32 -22.69 -13.02 1.81
N GLN A 33 -23.62 -12.93 2.77
CA GLN A 33 -23.41 -13.42 4.13
C GLN A 33 -23.21 -14.94 4.20
N GLU A 34 -23.73 -15.68 3.22
CA GLU A 34 -23.52 -17.12 3.09
C GLU A 34 -22.05 -17.49 2.80
N VAL A 35 -21.35 -16.63 2.04
CA VAL A 35 -19.95 -16.82 1.63
C VAL A 35 -18.97 -16.10 2.56
N PHE A 36 -19.35 -14.91 3.06
CA PHE A 36 -18.52 -14.06 3.90
C PHE A 36 -19.28 -13.66 5.17
N GLN A 37 -19.14 -14.48 6.21
CA GLN A 37 -19.87 -14.30 7.47
C GLN A 37 -19.35 -13.14 8.34
N ASP A 38 -18.09 -12.73 8.13
CA ASP A 38 -17.41 -11.70 8.91
C ASP A 38 -17.57 -10.28 8.34
N LEU A 39 -18.24 -10.14 7.19
CA LEU A 39 -18.40 -8.87 6.47
C LEU A 39 -19.83 -8.38 6.61
N ASP A 40 -19.98 -7.11 6.99
CA ASP A 40 -21.27 -6.47 7.16
C ASP A 40 -21.44 -5.31 6.17
N TYR A 41 -22.68 -5.03 5.83
CA TYR A 41 -23.05 -3.96 4.94
C TYR A 41 -23.13 -2.64 5.72
N VAL A 42 -22.24 -1.69 5.42
CA VAL A 42 -22.12 -0.43 6.18
C VAL A 42 -22.73 0.77 5.44
N GLY A 43 -22.84 0.73 4.11
CA GLY A 43 -23.32 1.89 3.36
C GLY A 43 -23.19 1.81 1.84
N TRP A 44 -23.27 2.96 1.19
CA TRP A 44 -23.31 3.08 -0.27
C TRP A 44 -22.38 4.18 -0.79
N TYR A 45 -22.01 4.09 -2.07
CA TYR A 45 -21.14 5.05 -2.71
C TYR A 45 -21.83 5.71 -3.89
N THR A 46 -21.39 6.92 -4.22
CA THR A 46 -21.84 7.65 -5.39
C THR A 46 -20.69 8.39 -6.05
N ILE A 47 -20.80 8.55 -7.36
CA ILE A 47 -19.81 9.23 -8.18
C ILE A 47 -20.33 10.64 -8.47
N GLY A 48 -19.58 11.66 -8.06
CA GLY A 48 -19.99 13.05 -8.26
C GLY A 48 -19.09 14.06 -7.57
N GLY A 49 -19.46 15.34 -7.63
CA GLY A 49 -18.72 16.40 -6.94
C GLY A 49 -18.72 16.19 -5.42
N THR A 50 -17.70 16.69 -4.73
CA THR A 50 -17.48 16.43 -3.29
C THR A 50 -18.68 16.79 -2.40
N THR A 51 -19.51 17.76 -2.79
CA THR A 51 -20.66 18.20 -1.99
C THR A 51 -21.87 17.27 -2.12
N PRO A 52 -22.55 16.93 -1.01
CA PRO A 52 -23.78 16.15 -1.06
C PRO A 52 -24.92 16.93 -1.74
N THR A 53 -25.66 16.24 -2.62
CA THR A 53 -26.77 16.79 -3.41
C THR A 53 -28.12 16.36 -2.80
N GLN A 54 -29.20 17.07 -3.10
CA GLN A 54 -30.56 16.70 -2.67
C GLN A 54 -30.97 15.29 -3.17
N ALA A 55 -30.54 14.88 -4.36
CA ALA A 55 -30.77 13.52 -4.86
C ALA A 55 -30.08 12.44 -3.99
N ASP A 56 -28.89 12.73 -3.47
CA ASP A 56 -28.17 11.82 -2.59
C ASP A 56 -28.96 11.60 -1.28
N TRP A 57 -29.66 12.63 -0.80
CA TRP A 57 -30.51 12.54 0.38
C TRP A 57 -31.71 11.61 0.16
N GLU A 58 -32.37 11.69 -1.00
CA GLU A 58 -33.52 10.85 -1.33
C GLU A 58 -33.15 9.36 -1.41
N VAL A 59 -31.94 9.05 -1.87
CA VAL A 59 -31.38 7.70 -1.88
C VAL A 59 -30.96 7.28 -0.48
N HIS A 60 -30.29 8.15 0.28
CA HIS A 60 -29.84 7.84 1.63
C HIS A 60 -30.99 7.49 2.57
N GLN A 61 -32.14 8.18 2.45
CA GLN A 61 -33.34 7.87 3.22
C GLN A 61 -33.87 6.44 3.01
N GLN A 62 -33.63 5.85 1.84
CA GLN A 62 -34.04 4.47 1.56
C GLN A 62 -33.13 3.48 2.28
N PHE A 63 -31.84 3.78 2.39
CA PHE A 63 -30.89 2.97 3.15
C PHE A 63 -31.11 3.04 4.66
N CYS A 64 -31.57 4.19 5.18
CA CYS A 64 -31.95 4.35 6.59
C CYS A 64 -33.09 3.43 7.04
N VAL A 65 -33.88 2.88 6.11
CA VAL A 65 -34.94 1.89 6.43
C VAL A 65 -34.34 0.51 6.73
N THR A 66 -33.19 0.20 6.11
CA THR A 66 -32.55 -1.12 6.22
C THR A 66 -31.49 -1.15 7.31
N HIS A 67 -30.74 -0.06 7.48
CA HIS A 67 -29.65 0.05 8.44
C HIS A 67 -29.81 1.32 9.29
N GLU A 68 -29.50 1.24 10.59
CA GLU A 68 -29.72 2.35 11.54
C GLU A 68 -28.81 3.57 11.27
N SER A 69 -27.61 3.34 10.74
CA SER A 69 -26.61 4.39 10.47
C SER A 69 -25.80 4.10 9.19
N PRO A 70 -26.39 4.23 8.00
CA PRO A 70 -25.66 4.01 6.75
C PRO A 70 -24.65 5.14 6.51
N ILE A 71 -23.47 4.77 6.02
CA ILE A 71 -22.43 5.73 5.62
C ILE A 71 -22.54 6.00 4.11
N MET A 72 -22.36 7.26 3.71
CA MET A 72 -22.28 7.64 2.29
C MET A 72 -20.84 7.98 1.90
N VAL A 73 -20.36 7.35 0.83
CA VAL A 73 -19.02 7.61 0.28
C VAL A 73 -19.13 8.27 -1.09
N LYS A 74 -18.55 9.45 -1.26
CA LYS A 74 -18.58 10.20 -2.52
C LYS A 74 -17.19 10.23 -3.15
N LEU A 75 -17.09 9.70 -4.36
CA LEU A 75 -15.86 9.67 -5.15
C LEU A 75 -15.94 10.70 -6.28
N ASP A 76 -14.93 11.57 -6.38
CA ASP A 76 -14.78 12.47 -7.52
C ASP A 76 -13.73 11.94 -8.49
N PRO A 77 -14.13 11.36 -9.65
CA PRO A 77 -13.20 10.81 -10.64
C PRO A 77 -12.50 11.90 -11.46
N LYS A 78 -12.97 13.15 -11.40
CA LYS A 78 -12.39 14.28 -12.14
C LYS A 78 -11.40 15.08 -11.31
N ALA A 79 -11.25 14.76 -10.03
CA ALA A 79 -10.31 15.44 -9.16
C ALA A 79 -8.87 15.28 -9.70
N PRO A 80 -8.05 16.33 -9.63
CA PRO A 80 -6.66 16.26 -10.07
C PRO A 80 -5.91 15.19 -9.27
N PRO A 81 -4.92 14.50 -9.87
CA PRO A 81 -4.06 13.57 -9.16
C PRO A 81 -3.30 14.32 -8.06
N GLY A 82 -3.81 14.26 -6.84
CA GLY A 82 -3.26 14.91 -5.66
C GLY A 82 -2.76 13.89 -4.64
N ASN A 83 -2.12 14.40 -3.59
CA ASN A 83 -1.57 13.57 -2.51
C ASN A 83 -2.66 12.95 -1.60
N LYS A 84 -3.94 13.31 -1.83
CA LYS A 84 -5.11 12.79 -1.11
C LYS A 84 -6.04 12.13 -2.12
N LEU A 85 -6.53 10.95 -1.77
CA LEU A 85 -7.55 10.25 -2.55
C LEU A 85 -8.82 11.14 -2.60
N PRO A 86 -9.46 11.31 -3.77
CA PRO A 86 -10.63 12.16 -3.93
C PRO A 86 -11.91 11.49 -3.42
N VAL A 87 -11.89 11.07 -2.15
CA VAL A 87 -12.97 10.40 -1.45
C VAL A 87 -13.39 11.23 -0.25
N ALA A 88 -14.69 11.57 -0.20
CA ALA A 88 -15.32 12.20 0.94
C ALA A 88 -16.34 11.24 1.56
N ILE A 89 -16.32 11.11 2.88
CA ILE A 89 -17.22 10.25 3.63
C ILE A 89 -18.16 11.12 4.46
N TYR A 90 -19.45 10.80 4.40
CA TYR A 90 -20.51 11.53 5.08
C TYR A 90 -21.37 10.59 5.93
N GLU A 91 -21.66 11.05 7.14
CA GLU A 91 -22.65 10.46 8.06
C GLU A 91 -23.88 11.36 8.10
N SER A 92 -25.06 10.75 8.16
CA SER A 92 -26.30 11.50 8.37
C SER A 92 -26.60 11.60 9.87
N VAL A 93 -26.77 12.82 10.35
CA VAL A 93 -27.24 13.06 11.72
C VAL A 93 -28.68 13.56 11.64
N CYS A 94 -29.60 12.77 12.20
CA CYS A 94 -30.98 13.20 12.39
C CYS A 94 -31.04 14.23 13.51
N THR A 95 -31.13 15.51 13.15
CA THR A 95 -31.36 16.59 14.12
C THR A 95 -32.82 16.59 14.55
N THR A 96 -33.18 15.70 15.46
CA THR A 96 -34.49 15.68 16.10
C THR A 96 -34.50 16.79 17.16
N GLY A 97 -34.76 18.05 16.79
CA GLY A 97 -34.82 19.11 17.80
C GLY A 97 -34.94 20.59 17.43
N LEU A 98 -34.94 21.01 16.15
CA LEU A 98 -35.14 22.43 15.83
C LEU A 98 -36.16 22.66 14.72
N SER A 99 -37.31 23.21 15.13
CA SER A 99 -38.38 23.85 14.36
C SER A 99 -39.47 22.96 13.72
N THR A 100 -40.70 23.21 14.16
CA THR A 100 -41.98 22.56 13.84
C THR A 100 -42.59 23.03 12.51
N SER A 101 -41.82 23.17 11.42
CA SER A 101 -42.40 23.63 10.15
C SER A 101 -41.73 23.18 8.85
N SER A 102 -40.81 22.21 8.85
CA SER A 102 -40.39 21.57 7.60
C SER A 102 -39.95 20.12 7.84
N PRO A 103 -40.19 19.20 6.91
CA PRO A 103 -39.80 17.81 7.09
C PRO A 103 -38.26 17.73 7.09
N SER A 104 -37.70 17.37 8.24
CA SER A 104 -36.44 16.65 8.42
C SER A 104 -35.36 16.89 7.36
N SER A 105 -34.73 18.06 7.34
CA SER A 105 -33.45 18.24 6.63
C SER A 105 -32.36 17.66 7.53
N ALA A 106 -31.86 16.46 7.21
CA ALA A 106 -30.69 15.95 7.93
C ALA A 106 -29.45 16.74 7.55
N VAL A 107 -28.58 16.90 8.53
CA VAL A 107 -27.29 17.57 8.37
C VAL A 107 -26.25 16.51 8.05
N TRP A 108 -25.54 16.71 6.94
CA TRP A 108 -24.41 15.86 6.58
C TRP A 108 -23.19 16.24 7.43
N HIS A 109 -22.62 15.26 8.11
CA HIS A 109 -21.37 15.42 8.83
C HIS A 109 -20.23 14.74 8.06
N SER A 110 -19.14 15.47 7.81
CA SER A 110 -17.97 14.89 7.14
C SER A 110 -17.13 14.10 8.14
N VAL A 111 -16.85 12.84 7.80
CA VAL A 111 -16.13 11.91 8.67
C VAL A 111 -14.68 11.78 8.20
N ASN A 112 -13.76 11.89 9.15
CA ASN A 112 -12.34 11.61 8.91
C ASN A 112 -12.16 10.10 8.70
N TRP A 113 -11.48 9.73 7.62
CA TRP A 113 -11.28 8.34 7.23
C TRP A 113 -9.79 8.03 7.03
N SER A 114 -9.45 6.76 7.19
CA SER A 114 -8.12 6.23 6.89
C SER A 114 -8.27 4.94 6.10
N LEU A 115 -7.50 4.78 5.03
CA LEU A 115 -7.46 3.53 4.29
C LEU A 115 -6.71 2.49 5.13
N ALA A 116 -7.43 1.47 5.59
CA ALA A 116 -6.83 0.26 6.15
C ALA A 116 -6.82 -0.81 5.05
N SER A 117 -5.77 -1.61 5.01
CA SER A 117 -5.65 -2.72 4.07
C SER A 117 -5.05 -3.93 4.77
N GLU A 118 -5.57 -5.11 4.48
CA GLU A 118 -5.03 -6.38 4.97
C GLU A 118 -3.73 -6.74 4.23
N GLN A 119 -2.92 -7.65 4.78
CA GLN A 119 -1.67 -8.10 4.17
C GLN A 119 -1.83 -8.64 2.74
N ALA A 120 -2.86 -9.45 2.50
CA ALA A 120 -3.11 -10.01 1.17
C ALA A 120 -3.50 -8.92 0.16
N GLU A 121 -4.39 -8.01 0.58
CA GLU A 121 -4.84 -6.88 -0.23
C GLU A 121 -3.67 -5.92 -0.52
N ARG A 122 -2.85 -5.60 0.47
CA ARG A 122 -1.66 -4.73 0.31
C ARG A 122 -0.71 -5.25 -0.75
N ILE A 123 -0.46 -6.56 -0.79
CA ILE A 123 0.38 -7.18 -1.83
C ILE A 123 -0.30 -7.04 -3.21
N GLY A 124 -1.62 -7.25 -3.27
CA GLY A 124 -2.40 -7.06 -4.50
C GLY A 124 -2.34 -5.61 -5.02
N ILE A 125 -2.56 -4.63 -4.15
CA ILE A 125 -2.48 -3.20 -4.46
C ILE A 125 -1.08 -2.84 -4.95
N GLU A 126 -0.03 -3.29 -4.26
CA GLU A 126 1.35 -3.05 -4.65
C GLU A 126 1.64 -3.61 -6.05
N HIS A 127 1.17 -4.81 -6.34
CA HIS A 127 1.35 -5.42 -7.66
C HIS A 127 0.66 -4.62 -8.76
N VAL A 128 -0.59 -4.19 -8.54
CA VAL A 128 -1.35 -3.37 -9.50
C VAL A 128 -0.69 -2.01 -9.71
N ALA A 129 -0.22 -1.36 -8.64
CA ALA A 129 0.49 -0.08 -8.72
C ALA A 129 1.84 -0.20 -9.46
N GLN A 130 2.50 -1.35 -9.39
CA GLN A 130 3.73 -1.62 -10.15
C GLN A 130 3.46 -1.75 -11.65
N ILE A 131 2.37 -2.41 -12.04
CA ILE A 131 1.99 -2.57 -13.47
C ILE A 131 1.70 -1.21 -14.11
N SER A 132 1.06 -0.29 -13.38
CA SER A 132 0.71 1.02 -13.90
C SER A 132 1.89 2.00 -13.99
N THR A 133 2.94 1.78 -13.21
CA THR A 133 4.13 2.65 -13.19
C THR A 133 5.30 2.12 -14.01
N VAL A 134 5.36 0.82 -14.27
CA VAL A 134 6.49 0.18 -14.95
C VAL A 134 6.05 -0.45 -16.26
N SER A 135 6.29 0.25 -17.36
CA SER A 135 6.26 -0.32 -18.70
C SER A 135 7.31 -1.44 -18.82
N THR A 136 6.85 -2.69 -18.91
CA THR A 136 7.47 -3.83 -19.61
C THR A 136 8.96 -4.10 -19.42
N ASN A 137 9.60 -3.68 -18.32
CA ASN A 137 10.95 -4.09 -17.98
C ASN A 137 10.95 -4.93 -16.70
N THR A 138 11.62 -6.07 -16.75
CA THR A 138 11.83 -7.03 -15.66
C THR A 138 12.62 -6.38 -14.52
N VAL A 139 11.94 -5.61 -13.67
CA VAL A 139 12.55 -4.96 -12.52
C VAL A 139 13.01 -6.05 -11.55
N SER A 140 14.32 -6.08 -11.25
CA SER A 140 14.89 -7.02 -10.29
C SER A 140 14.25 -6.87 -8.90
N SER A 141 14.17 -7.96 -8.14
CA SER A 141 13.65 -7.93 -6.76
C SER A 141 14.38 -6.91 -5.89
N THR A 142 15.68 -6.72 -6.10
CA THR A 142 16.50 -5.70 -5.42
C THR A 142 16.03 -4.28 -5.74
N ASN A 143 15.75 -3.98 -7.01
CA ASN A 143 15.24 -2.66 -7.40
C ASN A 143 13.88 -2.37 -6.75
N LYS A 144 13.01 -3.38 -6.55
CA LYS A 144 11.76 -3.21 -5.80
C LYS A 144 12.02 -2.80 -4.36
N GLN A 145 12.95 -3.48 -3.68
CA GLN A 145 13.33 -3.15 -2.30
C GLN A 145 13.90 -1.73 -2.19
N ILE A 146 14.78 -1.34 -3.13
CA ILE A 146 15.35 0.01 -3.17
C ILE A 146 14.26 1.06 -3.43
N ALA A 147 13.37 0.83 -4.39
CA ALA A 147 12.27 1.74 -4.68
C ALA A 147 11.34 1.91 -3.47
N GLY A 148 11.05 0.83 -2.73
CA GLY A 148 10.28 0.89 -1.48
C GLY A 148 10.96 1.73 -0.40
N GLN A 149 12.28 1.58 -0.23
CA GLN A 149 13.06 2.39 0.72
C GLN A 149 13.09 3.87 0.32
N LEU A 150 13.30 4.18 -0.97
CA LEU A 150 13.26 5.54 -1.48
C LEU A 150 11.87 6.17 -1.32
N GLY A 151 10.80 5.40 -1.56
CA GLY A 151 9.42 5.83 -1.30
C GLY A 151 9.20 6.20 0.17
N ALA A 152 9.68 5.37 1.10
CA ALA A 152 9.59 5.66 2.54
C ALA A 152 10.37 6.93 2.93
N ILE A 153 11.55 7.15 2.35
CA ILE A 153 12.33 8.38 2.55
C ILE A 153 11.56 9.61 2.04
N ASN A 154 11.00 9.54 0.82
CA ASN A 154 10.20 10.63 0.26
C ASN A 154 8.97 10.93 1.11
N MET A 155 8.26 9.90 1.61
CA MET A 155 7.13 10.09 2.51
C MET A 155 7.52 10.76 3.83
N LEU A 156 8.68 10.39 4.39
CA LEU A 156 9.20 11.05 5.59
C LEU A 156 9.57 12.51 5.29
N GLN A 157 10.25 12.76 4.18
CA GLN A 157 10.64 14.11 3.75
C GLN A 157 9.41 15.01 3.59
N SER A 158 8.37 14.56 2.88
CA SER A 158 7.14 15.35 2.71
C SER A 158 6.47 15.66 4.06
N ARG A 159 6.51 14.72 5.03
CA ARG A 159 5.96 14.98 6.38
C ARG A 159 6.81 15.98 7.17
N LEU A 160 8.13 15.90 7.06
CA LEU A 160 9.04 16.86 7.71
C LEU A 160 8.90 18.26 7.12
N GLU A 161 8.72 18.36 5.80
CA GLU A 161 8.47 19.61 5.09
C GLU A 161 7.17 20.28 5.57
N LEU A 162 6.07 19.52 5.70
CA LEU A 162 4.82 20.03 6.27
C LEU A 162 4.98 20.60 7.70
N ILE A 163 5.75 19.91 8.55
CA ILE A 163 6.03 20.37 9.92
C ILE A 163 6.87 21.65 9.88
N TYR A 164 7.86 21.71 9.00
CA TYR A 164 8.73 22.88 8.83
C TYR A 164 7.94 24.10 8.34
N ASP A 165 7.10 23.93 7.33
CA ASP A 165 6.24 24.98 6.78
C ASP A 165 5.25 25.51 7.82
N TYR A 166 4.65 24.61 8.62
CA TYR A 166 3.81 25.00 9.75
C TYR A 166 4.56 25.89 10.75
N LEU A 167 5.79 25.52 11.15
CA LEU A 167 6.60 26.32 12.06
C LEU A 167 6.97 27.69 11.48
N ILE A 168 7.25 27.77 10.18
CA ILE A 168 7.48 29.05 9.49
C ILE A 168 6.24 29.92 9.54
N ALA A 169 5.06 29.36 9.24
CA ALA A 169 3.81 30.11 9.20
C ALA A 169 3.41 30.64 10.57
N VAL A 170 3.59 29.85 11.64
CA VAL A 170 3.40 30.29 13.02
C VAL A 170 4.40 31.41 13.39
N ARG A 171 5.67 31.29 12.98
CA ARG A 171 6.68 32.34 13.22
C ARG A 171 6.36 33.66 12.52
N LYS A 172 5.78 33.59 11.31
CA LYS A 172 5.33 34.76 10.55
C LYS A 172 4.04 35.38 11.09
N GLY A 173 3.31 34.66 11.96
CA GLY A 173 2.01 35.10 12.49
C GLY A 173 0.83 34.83 11.56
N GLU A 174 1.00 34.02 10.51
CA GLU A 174 -0.07 33.64 9.58
C GLU A 174 -1.06 32.64 10.21
N LEU A 175 -0.59 31.82 11.15
CA LEU A 175 -1.39 30.84 11.90
C LEU A 175 -1.31 31.10 13.41
N PRO A 176 -2.40 30.85 14.17
CA PRO A 176 -2.39 30.96 15.62
C PRO A 176 -1.42 29.93 16.22
N ARG A 177 -0.67 30.38 17.23
CA ARG A 177 0.30 29.53 17.93
C ARG A 177 -0.42 28.53 18.83
N ASP A 178 -0.33 27.25 18.48
CA ASP A 178 -0.74 26.15 19.36
C ASP A 178 0.47 25.60 20.13
N GLU A 179 0.47 25.79 21.45
CA GLU A 179 1.55 25.31 22.33
C GLU A 179 1.59 23.79 22.44
N ALA A 180 0.49 23.07 22.19
CA ALA A 180 0.47 21.62 22.23
C ALA A 180 1.31 21.04 21.09
N ILE A 181 1.07 21.50 19.86
CA ILE A 181 1.79 21.07 18.65
C ILE A 181 3.28 21.42 18.76
N ILE A 182 3.61 22.63 19.21
CA ILE A 182 5.01 23.05 19.37
C ILE A 182 5.75 22.16 20.38
N ARG A 183 5.08 21.79 21.47
CA ARG A 183 5.65 20.89 22.49
C ARG A 183 5.93 19.51 21.92
N GLU A 184 5.01 18.95 21.12
CA GLU A 184 5.21 17.65 20.47
C GLU A 184 6.35 17.69 19.46
N VAL A 185 6.45 18.74 18.64
CA VAL A 185 7.57 18.91 17.70
C VAL A 185 8.91 19.03 18.43
N ALA A 186 8.96 19.76 19.55
CA ALA A 186 10.16 19.83 20.38
C ALA A 186 10.55 18.47 20.98
N GLN A 187 9.57 17.66 21.38
CA GLN A 187 9.81 16.28 21.84
C GLN A 187 10.33 15.39 20.70
N LEU A 188 9.79 15.54 19.49
CA LEU A 188 10.25 14.81 18.31
C LEU A 188 11.73 15.11 18.03
N VAL A 189 12.12 16.38 17.97
CA VAL A 189 13.52 16.80 17.72
C VAL A 189 14.48 16.26 18.78
N ARG A 190 14.06 16.27 20.06
CA ARG A 190 14.86 15.72 21.16
C ARG A 190 15.11 14.21 21.05
N ARG A 191 14.24 13.47 20.36
CA ARG A 191 14.37 12.03 20.15
C ARG A 191 15.27 11.67 18.95
N VAL A 192 15.68 12.63 18.13
CA VAL A 192 16.36 12.37 16.84
C VAL A 192 17.71 11.65 16.96
N PRO A 193 18.52 11.71 18.05
CA PRO A 193 19.60 10.75 18.20
C PRO A 193 19.10 9.44 18.82
N VAL A 194 18.29 8.67 18.06
CA VAL A 194 17.78 7.34 18.47
C VAL A 194 18.92 6.34 18.75
N MET A 195 20.09 6.57 18.14
CA MET A 195 21.23 5.64 18.12
C MET A 195 22.44 6.13 18.93
N GLY A 196 22.25 7.09 19.84
CA GLY A 196 23.35 7.70 20.61
C GLY A 196 23.80 6.92 21.83
N SER A 197 23.15 5.80 22.18
CA SER A 197 23.55 5.03 23.37
C SER A 197 24.86 4.30 23.12
N ASP A 198 25.79 4.37 24.07
CA ASP A 198 27.05 3.64 23.99
C ASP A 198 26.78 2.16 23.76
N LYS A 199 25.81 1.53 24.44
CA LYS A 199 25.46 0.12 24.20
C LYS A 199 25.06 -0.19 22.76
N PHE A 200 24.30 0.70 22.11
CA PHE A 200 23.95 0.55 20.70
C PHE A 200 25.20 0.69 19.82
N LEU A 201 26.05 1.69 20.08
CA LEU A 201 27.33 1.84 19.39
C LEU A 201 28.31 0.72 19.74
N GLN A 202 28.20 0.04 20.87
CA GLN A 202 29.02 -1.12 21.19
C GLN A 202 28.55 -2.34 20.39
N GLN A 203 27.24 -2.56 20.28
CA GLN A 203 26.67 -3.60 19.44
C GLN A 203 26.90 -3.35 17.94
N TYR A 204 26.92 -2.07 17.53
CA TYR A 204 27.05 -1.65 16.14
C TYR A 204 28.51 -1.35 15.71
N LYS A 205 29.34 -0.80 16.61
CA LYS A 205 30.70 -0.28 16.34
C LYS A 205 31.86 -0.82 17.17
N ASN A 206 31.76 -1.37 18.40
CA ASN A 206 32.97 -1.68 19.22
C ASN A 206 33.97 -2.53 18.41
N VAL A 207 35.04 -2.02 17.79
CA VAL A 207 36.13 -1.06 18.13
C VAL A 207 37.32 -1.82 18.70
N GLY A 208 38.15 -2.25 17.76
CA GLY A 208 39.45 -2.88 17.95
C GLY A 208 39.91 -3.55 16.64
N PHE A 209 40.27 -2.76 15.62
CA PHE A 209 40.87 -3.21 14.34
C PHE A 209 40.15 -4.35 13.55
N SER A 210 38.98 -4.83 13.97
CA SER A 210 38.38 -6.02 13.36
C SER A 210 36.86 -5.99 13.46
N VAL A 211 36.27 -5.46 12.38
CA VAL A 211 35.05 -5.97 11.75
C VAL A 211 33.69 -5.79 12.47
N ASP A 212 32.82 -4.99 11.86
CA ASP A 212 31.38 -4.83 12.16
C ASP A 212 30.68 -6.20 12.24
N LYS A 213 30.41 -6.73 13.43
CA LYS A 213 29.94 -8.13 13.62
C LYS A 213 28.72 -8.49 12.77
N GLN A 214 27.69 -7.65 12.78
CA GLN A 214 26.45 -7.91 12.02
C GLN A 214 26.66 -7.74 10.52
N CYS A 215 27.42 -6.72 10.09
CA CYS A 215 27.71 -6.53 8.67
C CYS A 215 28.61 -7.64 8.13
N LEU A 216 29.53 -8.15 8.94
CA LEU A 216 30.39 -9.29 8.61
C LEU A 216 29.58 -10.55 8.43
N GLU A 217 28.66 -10.86 9.34
CA GLU A 217 27.80 -12.03 9.21
C GLU A 217 27.01 -11.97 7.89
N VAL A 218 26.46 -10.81 7.52
CA VAL A 218 25.79 -10.61 6.23
C VAL A 218 26.77 -10.73 5.05
N LYS A 219 27.97 -10.18 5.15
CA LYS A 219 29.01 -10.29 4.10
C LYS A 219 29.46 -11.72 3.90
N MET A 220 29.68 -12.48 4.97
CA MET A 220 30.11 -13.87 4.94
C MET A 220 29.01 -14.78 4.38
N THR A 221 27.76 -14.60 4.81
CA THR A 221 26.63 -15.35 4.24
C THR A 221 26.44 -15.04 2.76
N SER A 222 26.55 -13.77 2.34
CA SER A 222 26.53 -13.38 0.93
C SER A 222 27.67 -14.01 0.13
N LEU A 223 28.88 -14.09 0.70
CA LEU A 223 30.03 -14.70 0.03
C LEU A 223 29.80 -16.20 -0.22
N VAL A 224 29.33 -16.93 0.79
CA VAL A 224 29.00 -18.36 0.65
C VAL A 224 27.90 -18.59 -0.39
N ALA A 225 26.88 -17.72 -0.42
CA ALA A 225 25.81 -17.79 -1.42
C ALA A 225 26.35 -17.57 -2.85
N VAL A 226 27.23 -16.58 -3.04
CA VAL A 226 27.86 -16.32 -4.35
C VAL A 226 28.75 -17.48 -4.76
N LEU A 227 29.59 -18.01 -3.86
CA LEU A 227 30.44 -19.18 -4.14
C LEU A 227 29.59 -20.39 -4.56
N THR A 228 28.51 -20.68 -3.83
CA THR A 228 27.58 -21.76 -4.17
C THR A 228 26.98 -21.58 -5.56
N LYS A 229 26.56 -20.35 -5.91
CA LYS A 229 26.08 -20.03 -7.25
C LYS A 229 27.16 -20.22 -8.31
N THR A 230 28.40 -19.79 -8.05
CA THR A 230 29.52 -19.97 -8.99
C THR A 230 29.84 -21.46 -9.22
N CYS A 231 29.86 -22.28 -8.18
CA CYS A 231 30.03 -23.73 -8.30
C CYS A 231 28.90 -24.36 -9.13
N GLY A 232 27.65 -23.93 -8.92
CA GLY A 232 26.51 -24.37 -9.74
C GLY A 232 26.69 -24.02 -11.22
N THR A 233 27.09 -22.79 -11.54
CA THR A 233 27.33 -22.37 -12.93
C THR A 233 28.53 -23.06 -13.57
N LEU A 234 29.59 -23.33 -12.79
CA LEU A 234 30.76 -24.09 -13.27
C LEU A 234 30.38 -25.53 -13.57
N ASN A 235 29.56 -26.16 -12.73
CA ASN A 235 29.07 -27.51 -12.97
C ASN A 235 28.25 -27.57 -14.26
N ASP A 236 27.34 -26.60 -14.49
CA ASP A 236 26.58 -26.51 -15.75
C ASP A 236 27.48 -26.30 -16.98
N LEU A 237 28.58 -25.54 -16.84
CA LEU A 237 29.56 -25.38 -17.92
C LEU A 237 30.30 -26.70 -18.19
N VAL A 238 30.73 -27.41 -17.16
CA VAL A 238 31.42 -28.70 -17.29
C VAL A 238 30.52 -29.75 -17.93
N THR A 239 29.25 -29.83 -17.53
CA THR A 239 28.29 -30.77 -18.14
C THR A 239 28.08 -30.45 -19.62
N LYS A 240 27.91 -29.18 -19.99
CA LYS A 240 27.81 -28.75 -21.40
C LYS A 240 29.07 -29.06 -22.20
N MET A 241 30.26 -28.78 -21.65
CA MET A 241 31.53 -29.13 -22.29
C MET A 241 31.69 -30.64 -22.51
N ASN A 242 31.28 -31.46 -21.54
CA ASN A 242 31.32 -32.91 -21.66
C ASN A 242 30.37 -33.40 -22.77
N VAL A 243 29.15 -32.87 -22.83
CA VAL A 243 28.20 -33.20 -23.92
C VAL A 243 28.76 -32.81 -25.28
N MET A 244 29.26 -31.59 -25.43
CA MET A 244 29.88 -31.13 -26.68
C MET A 244 31.11 -31.96 -27.09
N SER A 245 31.91 -32.38 -26.11
CA SER A 245 33.10 -33.20 -26.37
C SER A 245 32.72 -34.60 -26.87
N VAL A 246 31.70 -35.20 -26.27
CA VAL A 246 31.14 -36.48 -26.72
C VAL A 246 30.55 -36.34 -28.12
N GLU A 247 29.75 -35.30 -28.37
CA GLU A 247 29.15 -35.04 -29.68
C GLU A 247 30.19 -34.77 -30.78
N ARG A 248 31.29 -34.09 -30.43
CA ARG A 248 32.42 -33.91 -31.33
C ARG A 248 33.13 -35.23 -31.64
N GLN A 249 33.29 -36.11 -30.66
CA GLN A 249 33.89 -37.44 -30.87
C GLN A 249 32.98 -38.33 -31.73
N THR A 250 31.67 -38.33 -31.50
CA THR A 250 30.72 -39.08 -32.33
C THR A 250 30.69 -38.55 -33.76
N TRP A 251 30.75 -37.23 -33.96
CA TRP A 251 30.84 -36.62 -35.29
C TRP A 251 32.16 -36.95 -36.01
N LEU A 252 33.30 -36.96 -35.31
CA LEU A 252 34.60 -37.35 -35.87
C LEU A 252 34.65 -38.83 -36.25
N LEU A 253 33.98 -39.70 -35.50
CA LEU A 253 33.83 -41.11 -35.85
C LEU A 253 32.88 -41.32 -37.05
N ALA A 254 31.78 -40.56 -37.13
CA ALA A 254 30.83 -40.62 -38.24
C ALA A 254 31.38 -40.03 -39.56
N SER A 255 32.32 -39.08 -39.50
CA SER A 255 32.90 -38.40 -40.67
C SER A 255 34.15 -39.09 -41.26
N GLY A 256 34.53 -40.27 -40.77
CA GLY A 256 35.60 -41.11 -41.34
C GLY A 256 37.02 -40.52 -41.25
N ARG A 257 37.22 -39.36 -40.62
CA ARG A 257 38.55 -38.75 -40.44
C ARG A 257 39.08 -39.09 -39.05
N ARG A 258 39.89 -40.16 -38.95
CA ARG A 258 40.70 -40.44 -37.75
C ARG A 258 41.59 -39.24 -37.42
N ALA A 259 41.29 -38.53 -36.33
CA ALA A 259 42.23 -37.59 -35.73
C ALA A 259 43.43 -38.35 -35.17
N ARG A 260 44.65 -37.86 -35.44
CA ARG A 260 45.88 -38.42 -34.84
C ARG A 260 45.87 -38.18 -33.33
N PRO A 261 46.36 -39.10 -32.49
CA PRO A 261 46.47 -38.85 -31.06
C PRO A 261 47.49 -37.74 -30.81
N PHE A 262 47.16 -36.79 -29.93
CA PHE A 262 48.18 -35.91 -29.35
C PHE A 262 49.18 -36.77 -28.54
N PRO A 263 50.49 -36.48 -28.60
CA PRO A 263 51.47 -37.20 -27.80
C PRO A 263 51.30 -36.80 -26.33
N ALA A 264 51.18 -37.79 -25.46
CA ALA A 264 51.28 -37.61 -24.02
C ALA A 264 52.71 -37.20 -23.65
N MET A 265 52.85 -36.19 -22.78
CA MET A 265 54.04 -35.97 -21.96
C MET A 265 53.92 -36.82 -20.69
#